data_AF-A0A061AYM3-F1
#
_entry.id   AF-A0A061AYM3-F1
#
_cell.length_a   1.000
_cell.length_b   1.000
_cell.length_c   1.000
_cell.angle_alpha   90.00
_cell.angle_beta   90.00
_cell.angle_gamma   90.00
#
_symmetry.space_group_name_H-M   'P 1'
#
loop_
_entity.id
_entity.type
_entity.pdbx_description
1 polymer ?
#
loop_
_entity_poly.entity_id
_entity_poly.type
_entity_poly.pdbx_seq_one_letter_code
_entity_poly.pdbx_strand_id
1 'polypeptide(L)'
;MDSYPESPGSPPLPAPDTEVSVPKGDIPAEDLDFLELNPDLSANSVTPGGFIVEEVSPGKMEVDDNESNATPHIYDKREDFEPTIIPSPAMQGSGDGVWTRHRRLSNAQQSKFINYLDDRFLQIRRRFVQSHGLNEGHGYQTLGELLEDLKQLVDFVWLSIGPQNAPILTLDSYKELSPPLFGQVDYLITIANDLLDYLERLETNDSETGVQLLKLVDSLDSKFARLLDGTIPGGKTMSVTESVRLTAIAERSRVAVTNMFEKQQIEGFHYELSKIYERTLDRTT
;
A
#
# COMPACT_ATOMS: atom_id res chain seq x y z
N MET A 1 10.92 52.43 29.31
CA MET A 1 10.25 51.79 28.15
C MET A 1 11.36 51.49 27.18
N ASP A 2 11.89 50.28 27.24
CA ASP A 2 13.05 49.87 26.46
C ASP A 2 12.59 49.50 25.04
N SER A 3 13.15 50.19 24.04
CA SER A 3 12.91 49.92 22.62
C SER A 3 13.61 48.62 22.22
N TYR A 4 12.84 47.66 21.72
CA TYR A 4 13.38 46.47 21.08
C TYR A 4 14.03 46.83 19.73
N PRO A 5 15.18 46.23 19.37
CA PRO A 5 15.74 46.37 18.04
C PRO A 5 14.81 45.71 17.01
N GLU A 6 14.47 46.47 15.97
CA GLU A 6 13.65 46.05 14.84
C GLU A 6 14.27 44.83 14.14
N SER A 7 13.47 43.79 13.90
CA SER A 7 13.90 42.61 13.16
C SER A 7 14.34 43.02 11.73
N PRO A 8 15.45 42.48 11.20
CA PRO A 8 15.86 42.78 9.83
C PRO A 8 14.77 42.35 8.86
N GLY A 9 14.33 43.28 8.01
CA GLY A 9 13.30 43.04 7.02
C GLY A 9 13.74 42.01 5.98
N SER A 10 12.77 41.21 5.51
CA SER A 10 13.01 40.23 4.45
C SER A 10 13.58 40.91 3.20
N PRO A 11 14.60 40.32 2.55
CA PRO A 11 15.16 40.90 1.34
C PRO A 11 14.09 41.02 0.24
N PRO A 12 14.09 42.11 -0.53
CA PRO A 12 13.10 42.32 -1.58
C PRO A 12 13.24 41.24 -2.64
N LEU A 13 12.16 40.51 -2.87
CA LEU A 13 12.09 39.54 -3.95
C LEU A 13 11.99 40.28 -5.30
N PRO A 14 12.71 39.83 -6.33
CA PRO A 14 12.61 40.40 -7.67
C PRO A 14 11.20 40.19 -8.25
N ALA A 15 10.82 41.05 -9.19
CA ALA A 15 9.51 40.99 -9.85
C ALA A 15 9.37 39.69 -10.69
N PRO A 16 8.13 39.23 -10.96
CA PRO A 16 7.85 37.93 -11.59
C PRO A 16 8.59 37.66 -12.91
N ASP A 17 8.92 38.71 -13.66
CA ASP A 17 9.54 38.61 -14.98
C ASP A 17 11.01 39.11 -15.01
N THR A 18 11.68 39.13 -13.86
CA THR A 18 13.09 39.54 -13.77
C THR A 18 13.98 38.29 -13.71
N GLU A 19 14.77 38.05 -14.77
CA GLU A 19 15.79 37.00 -14.74
C GLU A 19 16.88 37.36 -13.71
N VAL A 20 16.93 36.61 -12.62
CA VAL A 20 17.96 36.73 -11.60
C VAL A 20 19.16 35.90 -12.04
N SER A 21 20.29 36.56 -12.28
CA SER A 21 21.56 35.86 -12.49
C SER A 21 21.98 35.20 -11.17
N VAL A 22 21.77 33.89 -11.08
CA VAL A 22 22.23 33.08 -9.94
C VAL A 22 23.76 33.05 -9.98
N PRO A 23 24.46 33.30 -8.85
CA PRO A 23 25.90 33.16 -8.82
C PRO A 23 26.28 31.74 -9.22
N LYS A 24 27.00 31.59 -10.34
CA LYS A 24 27.68 30.34 -10.69
C LYS A 24 28.92 30.20 -9.81
N GLY A 25 28.69 29.92 -8.53
CA GLY A 25 29.73 29.47 -7.63
C GLY A 25 29.91 27.98 -7.85
N ASP A 26 31.09 27.57 -8.29
CA ASP A 26 31.49 26.17 -8.23
C ASP A 26 31.49 25.76 -6.75
N ILE A 27 30.79 24.68 -6.42
CA ILE A 27 30.75 24.14 -5.07
C ILE A 27 32.18 23.65 -4.76
N PRO A 28 32.84 24.13 -3.69
CA PRO A 28 34.16 23.66 -3.33
C PRO A 28 34.12 22.15 -3.05
N ALA A 29 35.15 21.42 -3.49
CA ALA A 29 35.18 19.96 -3.43
C ALA A 29 35.00 19.39 -2.00
N GLU A 30 35.28 20.20 -0.98
CA GLU A 30 35.12 19.88 0.43
C GLU A 30 33.64 19.78 0.87
N ASP A 31 32.73 20.48 0.18
CA ASP A 31 31.29 20.45 0.44
C ASP A 31 30.56 19.33 -0.35
N LEU A 32 31.22 18.73 -1.34
CA LEU A 32 30.67 17.61 -2.11
C LEU A 32 30.59 16.32 -1.28
N ASP A 33 31.51 16.11 -0.33
CA ASP A 33 31.51 14.95 0.55
C ASP A 33 30.30 14.91 1.50
N PHE A 34 29.70 16.07 1.81
CA PHE A 34 28.44 16.15 2.58
C PHE A 34 27.19 15.79 1.76
N LEU A 35 27.30 15.74 0.42
CA LEU A 35 26.20 15.34 -0.47
C LEU A 35 26.19 13.83 -0.80
N GLU A 36 27.21 13.06 -0.39
CA GLU A 36 27.22 11.60 -0.55
C GLU A 36 26.26 10.94 0.45
N LEU A 37 24.99 10.86 0.06
CA LEU A 37 23.90 10.29 0.87
C LEU A 37 23.99 8.77 1.07
N ASN A 38 25.01 8.06 0.55
CA ASN A 38 25.18 6.60 0.69
C ASN A 38 26.67 6.15 0.56
N PRO A 39 27.48 6.23 1.63
CA PRO A 39 28.90 5.87 1.58
C PRO A 39 29.21 4.35 1.50
N ASP A 40 28.19 3.48 1.59
CA ASP A 40 28.37 2.01 1.60
C ASP A 40 28.27 1.35 0.22
N LEU A 41 28.07 2.13 -0.85
CA LEU A 41 28.18 1.64 -2.23
C LEU A 41 29.65 1.74 -2.68
N SER A 42 30.49 0.86 -2.14
CA SER A 42 31.81 0.63 -2.74
C SER A 42 31.62 0.10 -4.17
N ALA A 43 32.09 0.89 -5.13
CA ALA A 43 32.01 0.59 -6.54
C ALA A 43 32.85 -0.66 -6.86
N ASN A 44 32.18 -1.79 -7.07
CA ASN A 44 32.79 -2.89 -7.81
C ASN A 44 33.15 -2.36 -9.19
N SER A 45 34.45 -2.25 -9.44
CA SER A 45 35.02 -1.73 -10.67
C SER A 45 34.59 -2.61 -11.85
N VAL A 46 33.67 -2.08 -12.66
CA VAL A 46 33.28 -2.67 -13.94
C VAL A 46 34.44 -2.50 -14.90
N THR A 47 35.10 -3.61 -15.28
CA THR A 47 36.03 -3.62 -16.42
C THR A 47 35.23 -3.81 -17.72
N PRO A 48 35.59 -3.12 -18.81
CA PRO A 48 34.82 -3.15 -20.05
C PRO A 48 35.12 -4.43 -20.83
N GLY A 49 34.12 -5.31 -20.91
CA GLY A 49 34.15 -6.54 -21.72
C GLY A 49 34.71 -7.75 -20.97
N GLY A 50 33.84 -8.55 -20.35
CA GLY A 50 34.27 -9.80 -19.72
C GLY A 50 33.13 -10.49 -18.98
N PHE A 51 32.92 -11.76 -19.32
CA PHE A 51 32.05 -12.71 -18.65
C PHE A 51 32.24 -12.71 -17.11
N ILE A 52 31.16 -12.88 -16.35
CA ILE A 52 31.24 -13.22 -14.93
C ILE A 52 31.67 -14.70 -14.87
N VAL A 53 32.91 -14.97 -14.45
CA VAL A 53 33.38 -16.31 -14.14
C VAL A 53 33.20 -16.51 -12.63
N GLU A 54 32.15 -17.21 -12.25
CA GLU A 54 31.99 -17.72 -10.88
C GLU A 54 32.72 -19.08 -10.83
N GLU A 55 33.87 -19.13 -10.16
CA GLU A 55 34.58 -20.40 -9.93
C GLU A 55 33.75 -21.30 -9.00
N VAL A 56 33.10 -22.31 -9.57
CA VAL A 56 32.47 -23.39 -8.81
C VAL A 56 33.53 -24.46 -8.53
N SER A 57 33.95 -24.58 -7.26
CA SER A 57 34.72 -25.72 -6.79
C SER A 57 33.86 -27.00 -6.84
N PRO A 58 34.34 -28.11 -7.44
CA PRO A 58 33.61 -29.36 -7.44
C PRO A 58 33.66 -30.01 -6.05
N GLY A 59 32.48 -30.23 -5.47
CA GLY A 59 32.31 -30.87 -4.17
C GLY A 59 32.84 -32.31 -4.14
N LYS A 60 33.59 -32.63 -3.08
CA LYS A 60 33.95 -34.00 -2.70
C LYS A 60 32.68 -34.79 -2.38
N MET A 61 32.51 -35.91 -3.06
CA MET A 61 31.54 -36.94 -2.73
C MET A 61 32.16 -37.84 -1.66
N GLU A 62 31.71 -37.74 -0.40
CA GLU A 62 32.00 -38.76 0.62
C GLU A 62 31.01 -39.90 0.44
N VAL A 63 31.55 -41.08 0.12
CA VAL A 63 30.84 -42.36 0.07
C VAL A 63 30.88 -42.94 1.48
N ASP A 64 29.73 -43.04 2.13
CA ASP A 64 29.59 -43.73 3.41
C ASP A 64 29.41 -45.23 3.14
N ASP A 65 30.51 -45.97 3.25
CA ASP A 65 30.54 -47.43 3.21
C ASP A 65 30.09 -47.99 4.56
N ASN A 66 28.81 -48.32 4.71
CA ASN A 66 28.39 -49.26 5.74
C ASN A 66 27.31 -50.23 5.24
N GLU A 67 27.80 -51.29 4.60
CA GLU A 67 27.04 -52.44 4.16
C GLU A 67 26.86 -53.44 5.32
N SER A 68 25.65 -53.55 5.88
CA SER A 68 25.22 -54.77 6.59
C SER A 68 23.71 -54.84 6.88
N ASN A 69 22.90 -55.11 5.85
CA ASN A 69 21.90 -56.19 5.80
C ASN A 69 20.90 -55.92 4.68
N ALA A 70 21.04 -56.68 3.60
CA ALA A 70 20.11 -56.72 2.50
C ALA A 70 18.82 -57.46 2.88
N THR A 71 17.71 -56.74 2.90
CA THR A 71 16.40 -57.27 2.49
C THR A 71 15.85 -56.35 1.41
N PRO A 72 15.53 -56.84 0.20
CA PRO A 72 15.03 -55.99 -0.86
C PRO A 72 13.59 -55.60 -0.54
N HIS A 73 13.38 -54.38 -0.06
CA HIS A 73 12.05 -53.81 0.08
C HIS A 73 11.52 -53.48 -1.33
N ILE A 74 10.71 -54.39 -1.89
CA ILE A 74 10.02 -54.27 -3.19
C ILE A 74 8.72 -53.46 -3.04
N TYR A 75 8.72 -52.45 -2.16
CA TYR A 75 7.58 -51.56 -1.99
C TYR A 75 8.10 -50.14 -1.96
N ASP A 76 7.58 -49.33 -2.89
CA ASP A 76 7.78 -47.88 -2.89
C ASP A 76 7.40 -47.34 -1.51
N LYS A 77 8.30 -46.55 -0.91
CA LYS A 77 8.05 -46.01 0.43
C LYS A 77 6.94 -44.98 0.30
N ARG A 78 6.10 -44.87 1.34
CA ARG A 78 5.00 -43.89 1.34
C ARG A 78 5.50 -42.45 1.12
N GLU A 79 6.74 -42.19 1.54
CA GLU A 79 7.52 -40.96 1.35
C GLU A 79 7.74 -40.61 -0.14
N ASP A 80 7.87 -41.60 -1.03
CA ASP A 80 8.09 -41.40 -2.47
C ASP A 80 6.83 -40.88 -3.19
N PHE A 81 5.65 -40.98 -2.54
CA PHE A 81 4.38 -40.47 -3.05
C PHE A 81 3.92 -39.18 -2.37
N GLU A 82 4.74 -38.60 -1.49
CA GLU A 82 4.44 -37.28 -0.95
C GLU A 82 4.79 -36.20 -1.98
N PRO A 83 3.89 -35.24 -2.25
CA PRO A 83 4.18 -34.17 -3.19
C PRO A 83 5.38 -33.36 -2.69
N THR A 84 6.52 -33.53 -3.35
CA THR A 84 7.70 -32.72 -3.08
C THR A 84 7.41 -31.31 -3.56
N ILE A 85 7.08 -30.41 -2.63
CA ILE A 85 6.94 -28.98 -2.91
C ILE A 85 8.36 -28.47 -3.19
N ILE A 86 8.72 -28.37 -4.47
CA ILE A 86 9.99 -27.74 -4.87
C ILE A 86 9.81 -26.23 -4.69
N PRO A 87 10.49 -25.59 -3.72
CA PRO A 87 10.38 -24.16 -3.53
C PRO A 87 11.02 -23.44 -4.72
N SER A 88 10.37 -22.36 -5.16
CA SER A 88 10.88 -21.52 -6.24
C SER A 88 12.27 -20.96 -5.88
N PRO A 89 13.21 -20.78 -6.84
CA PRO A 89 14.60 -20.35 -6.57
C PRO A 89 14.74 -19.05 -5.77
N ALA A 90 13.67 -18.26 -5.64
CA ALA A 90 13.60 -17.09 -4.78
C ALA A 90 13.58 -17.38 -3.26
N MET A 91 13.48 -18.64 -2.84
CA MET A 91 13.33 -19.07 -1.44
C MET A 91 14.57 -19.81 -0.87
N GLN A 92 15.63 -19.99 -1.66
CA GLN A 92 16.86 -20.63 -1.19
C GLN A 92 17.71 -19.66 -0.37
N GLY A 93 17.38 -19.51 0.90
CA GLY A 93 18.17 -18.70 1.79
C GLY A 93 17.62 -18.55 3.20
N SER A 94 17.09 -19.60 3.82
CA SER A 94 16.83 -19.65 5.27
C SER A 94 16.51 -21.09 5.69
N GLY A 95 17.53 -21.85 6.05
CA GLY A 95 17.36 -23.09 6.81
C GLY A 95 17.07 -22.75 8.26
N ASP A 96 15.80 -22.47 8.57
CA ASP A 96 15.17 -22.72 9.86
C ASP A 96 13.67 -22.43 9.69
N GLY A 97 12.79 -23.18 10.35
CA GLY A 97 11.33 -23.15 10.22
C GLY A 97 10.65 -21.86 10.72
N VAL A 98 11.23 -20.69 10.42
CA VAL A 98 10.67 -19.38 10.69
C VAL A 98 9.95 -18.95 9.42
N TRP A 99 8.63 -19.06 9.43
CA TRP A 99 7.74 -18.38 8.51
C TRP A 99 8.31 -17.01 8.18
N THR A 100 8.68 -16.85 6.91
CA THR A 100 9.47 -15.74 6.38
C THR A 100 9.11 -14.43 7.06
N ARG A 101 10.00 -13.90 7.89
CA ARG A 101 9.94 -12.51 8.35
C ARG A 101 9.88 -11.67 7.10
N HIS A 102 8.69 -11.17 6.76
CA HIS A 102 8.50 -10.36 5.56
C HIS A 102 9.53 -9.24 5.58
N ARG A 103 10.39 -9.21 4.56
CA ARG A 103 11.44 -8.21 4.43
C ARG A 103 10.74 -6.85 4.31
N ARG A 104 10.93 -5.97 5.30
CA ARG A 104 10.45 -4.58 5.23
C ARG A 104 10.97 -3.98 3.92
N LEU A 105 10.10 -3.30 3.17
CA LEU A 105 10.49 -2.66 1.92
C LEU A 105 11.65 -1.69 2.18
N SER A 106 12.63 -1.65 1.29
CA SER A 106 13.73 -0.67 1.39
C SER A 106 13.20 0.75 1.25
N ASN A 107 13.88 1.75 1.81
CA ASN A 107 13.44 3.16 1.72
C ASN A 107 13.15 3.59 0.27
N ALA A 108 13.98 3.15 -0.70
CA ALA A 108 13.74 3.40 -2.12
C ALA A 108 12.45 2.75 -2.65
N GLN A 109 12.11 1.54 -2.20
CA GLN A 109 10.85 0.88 -2.54
C GLN A 109 9.65 1.61 -1.90
N GLN A 110 9.81 2.10 -0.66
CA GLN A 110 8.78 2.89 0.02
C GLN A 110 8.51 4.21 -0.71
N SER A 111 9.56 4.94 -1.12
CA SER A 111 9.41 6.18 -1.89
C SER A 111 8.74 5.92 -3.24
N LYS A 112 9.09 4.84 -3.94
CA LYS A 112 8.42 4.45 -5.19
C LYS A 112 6.94 4.12 -4.98
N PHE A 113 6.60 3.44 -3.89
CA PHE A 113 5.22 3.13 -3.53
C PHE A 113 4.41 4.41 -3.26
N ILE A 114 4.95 5.33 -2.46
CA ILE A 114 4.34 6.64 -2.17
C ILE A 114 4.10 7.42 -3.47
N ASN A 115 5.14 7.59 -4.29
CA ASN A 115 5.04 8.32 -5.56
C ASN A 115 3.99 7.70 -6.48
N TYR A 116 3.93 6.37 -6.56
CA TYR A 116 2.92 5.68 -7.35
C TYR A 116 1.49 5.96 -6.84
N LEU A 117 1.27 5.89 -5.53
CA LEU A 117 -0.04 6.20 -4.95
C LEU A 117 -0.43 7.64 -5.21
N ASP A 118 0.47 8.59 -4.95
CA ASP A 118 0.22 10.02 -5.14
C ASP A 118 -0.09 10.32 -6.62
N ASP A 119 0.63 9.71 -7.56
CA ASP A 119 0.35 9.80 -8.99
C ASP A 119 -1.03 9.24 -9.34
N ARG A 120 -1.45 8.12 -8.73
CA ARG A 120 -2.78 7.54 -8.94
C ARG A 120 -3.89 8.42 -8.36
N PHE A 121 -3.73 8.97 -7.17
CA PHE A 121 -4.68 9.95 -6.62
C PHE A 121 -4.80 11.17 -7.52
N LEU A 122 -3.68 11.69 -8.00
CA LEU A 122 -3.67 12.85 -8.90
C LEU A 122 -4.39 12.53 -10.21
N GLN A 123 -4.16 11.35 -10.79
CA GLN A 123 -4.86 10.90 -12.00
C GLN A 123 -6.37 10.81 -11.79
N ILE A 124 -6.83 10.17 -10.70
CA ILE A 124 -8.25 10.03 -10.38
C ILE A 124 -8.88 11.42 -10.18
N ARG A 125 -8.27 12.28 -9.37
CA ARG A 125 -8.75 13.65 -9.13
C ARG A 125 -8.81 14.47 -10.41
N ARG A 126 -7.78 14.38 -11.27
CA ARG A 126 -7.75 15.10 -12.54
C ARG A 126 -8.86 14.63 -13.47
N ARG A 127 -9.05 13.30 -13.61
CA ARG A 127 -10.13 12.73 -14.43
C ARG A 127 -11.51 13.12 -13.89
N PHE A 128 -11.68 13.17 -12.57
CA PHE A 128 -12.90 13.63 -11.92
C PHE A 128 -13.17 15.12 -12.15
N VAL A 129 -12.16 15.99 -12.05
CA VAL A 129 -12.33 17.41 -12.38
C VAL A 129 -12.64 17.59 -13.87
N GLN A 130 -12.02 16.78 -14.74
CA GLN A 130 -12.28 16.81 -16.18
C GLN A 130 -13.70 16.37 -16.53
N SER A 131 -14.31 15.41 -15.82
CA SER A 131 -15.72 15.05 -16.02
C SER A 131 -16.70 16.16 -15.65
N HIS A 132 -16.27 17.14 -14.85
CA HIS A 132 -17.05 18.32 -14.50
C HIS A 132 -16.66 19.59 -15.29
N GLY A 133 -15.63 19.52 -16.14
CA GLY A 133 -15.13 20.65 -16.92
C GLY A 133 -15.59 20.63 -18.39
N LEU A 134 -15.31 21.72 -19.11
CA LEU A 134 -15.65 21.91 -20.54
C LEU A 134 -14.91 20.99 -21.52
N ASN A 135 -13.96 20.16 -21.06
CA ASN A 135 -13.17 19.28 -21.91
C ASN A 135 -13.89 17.93 -22.08
N GLU A 136 -14.91 17.93 -22.93
CA GLU A 136 -15.65 16.74 -23.34
C GLU A 136 -14.67 15.69 -23.90
N GLY A 137 -14.51 14.56 -23.19
CA GLY A 137 -13.80 13.37 -23.69
C GLY A 137 -12.61 12.86 -22.86
N HIS A 138 -12.16 13.57 -21.82
CA HIS A 138 -10.99 13.13 -21.02
C HIS A 138 -11.33 12.74 -19.56
N GLY A 139 -12.56 12.98 -19.11
CA GLY A 139 -13.01 12.65 -17.75
C GLY A 139 -13.66 11.28 -17.61
N TYR A 140 -14.15 10.97 -16.41
CA TYR A 140 -15.05 9.84 -16.18
C TYR A 140 -16.38 10.05 -16.90
N GLN A 141 -16.84 9.04 -17.64
CA GLN A 141 -18.13 9.09 -18.32
C GLN A 141 -19.26 8.56 -17.43
N THR A 142 -18.93 7.64 -16.52
CA THR A 142 -19.87 7.02 -15.59
C THR A 142 -19.26 6.95 -14.19
N LEU A 143 -20.11 6.90 -13.15
CA LEU A 143 -19.64 6.65 -11.79
C LEU A 143 -18.99 5.25 -11.67
N GLY A 144 -19.44 4.27 -12.46
CA GLY A 144 -18.86 2.92 -12.46
C GLY A 144 -17.36 2.91 -12.76
N GLU A 145 -16.91 3.67 -13.76
CA GLU A 145 -15.48 3.80 -14.08
C GLU A 145 -14.66 4.38 -12.91
N LEU A 146 -15.21 5.37 -12.20
CA LEU A 146 -14.56 5.94 -11.02
C LEU A 146 -14.49 4.93 -9.88
N LEU A 147 -15.58 4.20 -9.63
CA LEU A 147 -15.62 3.17 -8.59
C LEU A 147 -14.63 2.04 -8.88
N GLU A 148 -14.42 1.69 -10.14
CA GLU A 148 -13.43 0.71 -10.54
C GLU A 148 -12.00 1.19 -10.25
N ASP A 149 -11.65 2.42 -10.66
CA ASP A 149 -10.33 3.01 -10.37
C ASP A 149 -10.06 3.10 -8.85
N LEU A 150 -11.07 3.53 -8.07
CA LEU A 150 -10.99 3.57 -6.61
C LEU A 150 -10.83 2.18 -6.03
N LYS A 151 -11.59 1.19 -6.51
CA LYS A 151 -11.47 -0.21 -6.06
C LYS A 151 -10.06 -0.75 -6.30
N GLN A 152 -9.49 -0.52 -7.48
CA GLN A 152 -8.12 -0.96 -7.80
C GLN A 152 -7.12 -0.31 -6.85
N LEU A 153 -7.28 0.98 -6.53
CA LEU A 153 -6.43 1.69 -5.60
C LEU A 153 -6.56 1.14 -4.17
N VAL A 154 -7.78 0.92 -3.67
CA VAL A 154 -8.01 0.32 -2.35
C VAL A 154 -7.40 -1.08 -2.28
N ASP A 155 -7.61 -1.91 -3.29
CA ASP A 155 -7.08 -3.28 -3.30
C ASP A 155 -5.55 -3.28 -3.34
N PHE A 156 -4.94 -2.37 -4.10
CA PHE A 156 -3.49 -2.21 -4.13
C PHE A 156 -2.92 -1.76 -2.77
N VAL A 157 -3.52 -0.74 -2.15
CA VAL A 157 -3.12 -0.29 -0.81
C VAL A 157 -3.30 -1.43 0.20
N TRP A 158 -4.41 -2.15 0.14
CA TRP A 158 -4.69 -3.28 1.04
C TRP A 158 -3.70 -4.43 0.85
N LEU A 159 -3.32 -4.73 -0.39
CA LEU A 159 -2.33 -5.75 -0.73
C LEU A 159 -0.97 -5.45 -0.09
N SER A 160 -0.62 -4.17 0.04
CA SER A 160 0.61 -3.74 0.69
C SER A 160 0.58 -3.86 2.23
N ILE A 161 -0.59 -4.06 2.83
CA ILE A 161 -0.77 -4.27 4.27
C ILE A 161 -0.72 -5.77 4.62
N GLY A 162 -1.27 -6.63 3.75
CA GLY A 162 -1.58 -8.02 4.07
C GLY A 162 -0.41 -9.01 3.90
N PRO A 163 -0.38 -10.09 4.71
CA PRO A 163 0.49 -11.24 4.46
C PRO A 163 -0.20 -12.13 3.43
N GLN A 164 0.35 -12.20 2.22
CA GLN A 164 -0.29 -12.87 1.09
C GLN A 164 -0.53 -14.38 1.30
N ASN A 165 0.16 -15.03 2.26
CA ASN A 165 0.16 -16.50 2.37
C ASN A 165 0.31 -17.04 3.80
N ALA A 166 0.11 -16.24 4.85
CA ALA A 166 0.22 -16.75 6.23
C ALA A 166 -1.09 -17.45 6.64
N PRO A 167 -1.08 -18.71 7.11
CA PRO A 167 -2.24 -19.33 7.73
C PRO A 167 -2.49 -18.65 9.08
N ILE A 168 -3.18 -17.52 9.05
CA ILE A 168 -3.44 -16.74 10.25
C ILE A 168 -4.64 -17.34 10.96
N LEU A 169 -4.38 -17.99 12.11
CA LEU A 169 -5.39 -18.69 12.89
C LEU A 169 -5.79 -17.92 14.16
N THR A 170 -4.95 -16.99 14.65
CA THR A 170 -5.18 -16.26 15.91
C THR A 170 -4.66 -14.81 15.87
N LEU A 171 -5.19 -13.95 16.75
CA LEU A 171 -4.75 -12.56 16.89
C LEU A 171 -3.26 -12.44 17.24
N ASP A 172 -2.73 -13.37 18.05
CA ASP A 172 -1.32 -13.37 18.41
C ASP A 172 -0.40 -13.70 17.22
N SER A 173 -0.90 -14.48 16.24
CA SER A 173 -0.18 -14.72 14.99
C SER A 173 0.06 -13.43 14.19
N TYR A 174 -0.81 -12.43 14.32
CA TYR A 174 -0.63 -11.14 13.65
C TYR A 174 0.50 -10.31 14.25
N LYS A 175 0.68 -10.35 15.57
CA LYS A 175 1.74 -9.60 16.27
C LYS A 175 3.15 -10.06 15.90
N GLU A 176 3.30 -11.33 15.54
CA GLU A 176 4.58 -11.93 15.16
C GLU A 176 5.00 -11.57 13.73
N LEU A 177 4.06 -11.13 12.89
CA LEU A 177 4.36 -10.68 11.53
C LEU A 177 5.01 -9.29 11.53
N SER A 178 5.83 -9.01 10.52
CA SER A 178 6.37 -7.66 10.33
C SER A 178 5.23 -6.65 10.15
N PRO A 179 5.25 -5.50 10.84
CA PRO A 179 4.22 -4.49 10.69
C PRO A 179 4.16 -3.99 9.23
N PRO A 180 2.96 -3.59 8.75
CA PRO A 180 2.83 -2.97 7.44
C PRO A 180 3.63 -1.67 7.36
N LEU A 181 3.83 -1.21 6.14
CA LEU A 181 4.51 0.05 5.84
C LEU A 181 3.90 1.27 6.59
N PHE A 182 4.53 2.41 6.36
CA PHE A 182 4.06 3.70 6.86
C PHE A 182 3.03 4.30 5.89
N GLY A 183 1.93 4.84 6.42
CA GLY A 183 0.97 5.68 5.68
C GLY A 183 -0.21 4.98 5.00
N GLN A 184 -0.30 3.65 4.95
CA GLN A 184 -1.43 3.00 4.24
C GLN A 184 -2.79 3.27 4.87
N VAL A 185 -2.85 3.36 6.20
CA VAL A 185 -4.08 3.70 6.92
C VAL A 185 -4.56 5.09 6.48
N ASP A 186 -3.65 6.07 6.41
CA ASP A 186 -3.96 7.41 5.93
C ASP A 186 -4.45 7.43 4.48
N TYR A 187 -3.86 6.61 3.61
CA TYR A 187 -4.33 6.48 2.22
C TYR A 187 -5.74 5.89 2.14
N LEU A 188 -6.06 4.85 2.92
CA LEU A 188 -7.41 4.28 2.96
C LEU A 188 -8.43 5.30 3.50
N ILE A 189 -8.08 6.03 4.56
CA ILE A 189 -8.92 7.12 5.10
C ILE A 189 -9.15 8.20 4.04
N THR A 190 -8.10 8.56 3.29
CA THR A 190 -8.18 9.55 2.20
C THR A 190 -9.11 9.07 1.10
N ILE A 191 -9.00 7.81 0.67
CA ILE A 191 -9.91 7.24 -0.35
C ILE A 191 -11.36 7.27 0.13
N ALA A 192 -11.62 6.89 1.39
CA ALA A 192 -12.96 6.90 1.95
C ALA A 192 -13.55 8.32 2.02
N ASN A 193 -12.71 9.33 2.31
CA ASN A 193 -13.14 10.73 2.29
C ASN A 193 -13.35 11.25 0.85
N ASP A 194 -12.41 11.00 -0.06
CA ASP A 194 -12.52 11.43 -1.46
C ASP A 194 -13.74 10.80 -2.15
N LEU A 195 -14.06 9.54 -1.84
CA LEU A 195 -15.28 8.87 -2.31
C LEU A 195 -16.53 9.67 -1.96
N LEU A 196 -16.62 10.24 -0.75
CA LEU A 196 -17.76 11.07 -0.35
C LEU A 196 -17.92 12.29 -1.24
N ASP A 197 -16.82 13.00 -1.48
CA ASP A 197 -16.80 14.21 -2.30
C ASP A 197 -17.21 13.92 -3.76
N TYR A 198 -16.96 12.69 -4.22
CA TYR A 198 -17.33 12.23 -5.55
C TYR A 198 -18.81 11.83 -5.65
N LEU A 199 -19.34 11.15 -4.63
CA LEU A 199 -20.74 10.73 -4.58
C LEU A 199 -21.72 11.91 -4.56
N GLU A 200 -21.33 13.03 -3.96
CA GLU A 200 -22.18 14.23 -3.93
C GLU A 200 -22.37 14.87 -5.32
N ARG A 201 -21.48 14.58 -6.29
CA ARG A 201 -21.43 15.28 -7.58
C ARG A 201 -21.73 14.41 -8.79
N LEU A 202 -21.60 13.09 -8.69
CA LEU A 202 -21.89 12.16 -9.79
C LEU A 202 -23.24 11.48 -9.55
N GLU A 203 -24.17 11.66 -10.49
CA GLU A 203 -25.45 10.97 -10.48
C GLU A 203 -25.29 9.55 -11.05
N THR A 204 -25.97 8.58 -10.45
CA THR A 204 -26.12 7.23 -11.00
C THR A 204 -27.54 7.00 -11.45
N ASN A 205 -27.71 6.56 -12.70
CA ASN A 205 -29.00 6.16 -13.24
C ASN A 205 -29.18 4.63 -13.28
N ASP A 206 -28.12 3.88 -12.93
CA ASP A 206 -28.08 2.43 -13.09
C ASP A 206 -27.97 1.70 -11.74
N SER A 207 -28.88 0.75 -11.53
CA SER A 207 -28.89 -0.14 -10.35
C SER A 207 -27.57 -0.90 -10.19
N GLU A 208 -26.91 -1.26 -11.31
CA GLU A 208 -25.61 -1.93 -11.30
C GLU A 208 -24.52 -1.09 -10.61
N THR A 209 -24.48 0.21 -10.88
CA THR A 209 -23.50 1.12 -10.27
C THR A 209 -23.74 1.26 -8.77
N GLY A 210 -25.00 1.22 -8.35
CA GLY A 210 -25.37 1.18 -6.93
C GLY A 210 -24.82 -0.07 -6.21
N VAL A 211 -24.90 -1.23 -6.86
CA VAL A 211 -24.31 -2.48 -6.34
C VAL A 211 -22.79 -2.41 -6.27
N GLN A 212 -22.14 -1.80 -7.27
CA GLN A 212 -20.68 -1.58 -7.25
C GLN A 212 -20.26 -0.68 -6.08
N LEU A 213 -21.01 0.40 -5.83
CA LEU A 213 -20.78 1.28 -4.69
C LEU A 213 -20.92 0.53 -3.37
N LEU A 214 -22.01 -0.22 -3.18
CA LEU A 214 -22.22 -1.02 -1.97
C LEU A 214 -21.09 -2.01 -1.73
N LYS A 215 -20.60 -2.69 -2.78
CA LYS A 215 -19.45 -3.60 -2.68
C LYS A 215 -18.17 -2.88 -2.29
N LEU A 216 -17.93 -1.67 -2.81
CA LEU A 216 -16.76 -0.87 -2.46
C LEU A 216 -16.82 -0.42 -1.00
N VAL A 217 -17.98 0.07 -0.55
CA VAL A 217 -18.21 0.50 0.84
C VAL A 217 -18.09 -0.69 1.80
N ASP A 218 -18.69 -1.84 1.49
CA ASP A 218 -18.56 -3.08 2.27
C ASP A 218 -17.10 -3.54 2.36
N SER A 219 -16.36 -3.45 1.25
CA SER A 219 -14.93 -3.78 1.23
C SER A 219 -14.11 -2.84 2.10
N LEU A 220 -14.36 -1.54 2.03
CA LEU A 220 -13.69 -0.54 2.86
C LEU A 220 -14.00 -0.76 4.34
N ASP A 221 -15.27 -0.93 4.69
CA ASP A 221 -15.73 -1.21 6.05
C ASP A 221 -15.08 -2.47 6.64
N SER A 222 -15.06 -3.57 5.89
CA SER A 222 -14.39 -4.81 6.31
C SER A 222 -12.88 -4.58 6.56
N LYS A 223 -12.22 -3.83 5.68
CA LYS A 223 -10.80 -3.48 5.81
C LYS A 223 -10.55 -2.59 7.04
N PHE A 224 -11.41 -1.61 7.30
CA PHE A 224 -11.32 -0.73 8.47
C PHE A 224 -11.60 -1.46 9.79
N ALA A 225 -12.62 -2.31 9.84
CA ALA A 225 -12.88 -3.16 11.00
C ALA A 225 -11.65 -4.01 11.37
N ARG A 226 -10.95 -4.55 10.36
CA ARG A 226 -9.70 -5.29 10.57
C ARG A 226 -8.57 -4.43 11.12
N LEU A 227 -8.46 -3.19 10.67
CA LEU A 227 -7.47 -2.21 11.15
C LEU A 227 -7.75 -1.76 12.59
N LEU A 228 -9.03 -1.64 12.96
CA LEU A 228 -9.45 -1.34 14.33
C LEU A 228 -9.14 -2.51 15.28
N ASP A 229 -9.45 -3.74 14.85
CA ASP A 229 -9.22 -4.96 15.64
C ASP A 229 -7.72 -5.35 15.73
N GLY A 230 -6.84 -4.70 14.95
CA GLY A 230 -5.42 -5.06 14.87
C GLY A 230 -5.18 -6.41 14.20
N THR A 231 -6.13 -6.88 13.37
CA THR A 231 -6.03 -8.13 12.59
C THR A 231 -5.23 -7.93 11.30
N ILE A 232 -4.13 -7.22 11.43
CA ILE A 232 -3.15 -6.91 10.38
C ILE A 232 -1.74 -7.25 10.89
N PRO A 233 -0.76 -7.50 9.99
CA PRO A 233 0.61 -7.79 10.38
C PRO A 233 1.17 -6.80 11.40
N GLY A 234 1.97 -7.29 12.35
CA GLY A 234 2.48 -6.52 13.49
C GLY A 234 1.44 -6.21 14.56
N GLY A 235 0.20 -6.71 14.44
CA GLY A 235 -0.89 -6.44 15.40
C GLY A 235 -1.20 -4.95 15.55
N LYS A 236 -0.86 -4.15 14.52
CA LYS A 236 -0.96 -2.70 14.58
C LYS A 236 -2.44 -2.31 14.54
N THR A 237 -2.91 -1.60 15.55
CA THR A 237 -4.24 -0.99 15.55
C THR A 237 -4.17 0.43 15.01
N MET A 238 -5.30 0.95 14.55
CA MET A 238 -5.42 2.38 14.26
C MET A 238 -5.19 3.20 15.55
N SER A 239 -4.57 4.36 15.40
CA SER A 239 -4.47 5.34 16.47
C SER A 239 -5.84 5.92 16.83
N VAL A 240 -5.96 6.49 18.03
CA VAL A 240 -7.20 7.14 18.49
C VAL A 240 -7.64 8.25 17.54
N THR A 241 -6.69 9.04 17.03
CA THR A 241 -6.97 10.12 16.09
C THR A 241 -7.46 9.61 14.73
N GLU A 242 -6.87 8.54 14.20
CA GLU A 242 -7.34 7.88 12.97
C GLU A 242 -8.74 7.27 13.17
N SER A 243 -8.98 6.63 14.31
CA SER A 243 -10.29 6.05 14.66
C SER A 243 -11.39 7.11 14.70
N VAL A 244 -11.17 8.23 15.39
CA VAL A 244 -12.15 9.35 15.44
C VAL A 244 -12.42 9.92 14.05
N ARG A 245 -11.38 10.09 13.22
CA ARG A 245 -11.53 10.54 11.83
C ARG A 245 -12.37 9.56 11.01
N LEU A 246 -12.10 8.26 11.16
CA LEU A 246 -12.83 7.19 10.48
C LEU A 246 -14.30 7.17 10.91
N THR A 247 -14.63 7.30 12.19
CA THR A 247 -16.03 7.37 12.67
C THR A 247 -16.78 8.52 12.02
N ALA A 248 -16.18 9.71 11.97
CA ALA A 248 -16.79 10.87 11.34
C ALA A 248 -16.98 10.70 9.81
N ILE A 249 -16.11 9.96 9.14
CA ILE A 249 -16.25 9.63 7.72
C ILE A 249 -17.34 8.56 7.54
N ALA A 250 -17.35 7.51 8.36
CA ALA A 250 -18.33 6.44 8.31
C ALA A 250 -19.76 6.97 8.48
N GLU A 251 -20.00 7.79 9.50
CA GLU A 251 -21.30 8.43 9.73
C GLU A 251 -21.76 9.29 8.54
N ARG A 252 -20.87 10.16 8.03
CA ARG A 252 -21.18 10.99 6.85
C ARG A 252 -21.44 10.15 5.61
N SER A 253 -20.67 9.08 5.42
CA SER A 253 -20.84 8.18 4.27
C SER A 253 -22.12 7.38 4.31
N ARG A 254 -22.56 6.92 5.48
CA ARG A 254 -23.87 6.30 5.66
C ARG A 254 -24.99 7.21 5.20
N VAL A 255 -24.95 8.48 5.60
CA VAL A 255 -25.95 9.48 5.21
C VAL A 255 -25.86 9.81 3.71
N ALA A 256 -24.66 10.04 3.18
CA ALA A 256 -24.45 10.39 1.78
C ALA A 256 -24.93 9.27 0.83
N VAL A 257 -24.56 8.02 1.10
CA VAL A 257 -24.97 6.85 0.30
C VAL A 257 -26.48 6.63 0.41
N THR A 258 -27.07 6.80 1.60
CA THR A 258 -28.53 6.71 1.79
C THR A 258 -29.26 7.75 0.94
N ASN A 259 -28.86 9.02 1.06
CA ASN A 259 -29.46 10.12 0.30
C ASN A 259 -29.33 9.92 -1.22
N MET A 260 -28.19 9.37 -1.66
CA MET A 260 -27.97 9.06 -3.07
C MET A 260 -28.94 7.97 -3.56
N PHE A 261 -29.09 6.87 -2.82
CA PHE A 261 -30.01 5.80 -3.19
C PHE A 261 -31.49 6.20 -3.12
N GLU A 262 -31.87 7.04 -2.15
CA GLU A 262 -33.23 7.59 -2.06
C GLU A 262 -33.55 8.50 -3.24
N LYS A 263 -32.62 9.40 -3.63
CA LYS A 263 -32.77 10.25 -4.82
C LYS A 263 -32.97 9.42 -6.10
N GLN A 264 -32.34 8.26 -6.17
CA GLN A 264 -32.36 7.38 -7.34
C GLN A 264 -33.46 6.32 -7.29
N GLN A 265 -34.29 6.32 -6.24
CA GLN A 265 -35.39 5.36 -6.07
C GLN A 265 -34.92 3.89 -6.13
N ILE A 266 -33.70 3.61 -5.67
CA ILE A 266 -33.21 2.23 -5.54
C ILE A 266 -33.87 1.66 -4.29
N GLU A 267 -34.62 0.56 -4.40
CA GLU A 267 -35.27 -0.07 -3.24
C GLU A 267 -34.41 -1.18 -2.62
N GLY A 268 -34.63 -1.49 -1.34
CA GLY A 268 -34.06 -2.67 -0.68
C GLY A 268 -32.62 -2.55 -0.15
N PHE A 269 -31.97 -1.38 -0.27
CA PHE A 269 -30.58 -1.19 0.16
C PHE A 269 -30.43 -0.88 1.66
N HIS A 270 -31.46 -0.39 2.34
CA HIS A 270 -31.35 0.14 3.71
C HIS A 270 -30.81 -0.87 4.72
N TYR A 271 -31.24 -2.14 4.65
CA TYR A 271 -30.78 -3.19 5.56
C TYR A 271 -29.29 -3.50 5.35
N GLU A 272 -28.88 -3.71 4.09
CA GLU A 272 -27.49 -3.99 3.74
C GLU A 272 -26.58 -2.83 4.12
N LEU A 273 -26.99 -1.59 3.82
CA LEU A 273 -26.23 -0.40 4.16
C LEU A 273 -26.04 -0.25 5.68
N SER A 274 -27.10 -0.47 6.46
CA SER A 274 -27.01 -0.42 7.93
C SER A 274 -26.05 -1.47 8.47
N LYS A 275 -26.11 -2.70 7.94
CA LYS A 275 -25.29 -3.83 8.37
C LYS A 275 -23.81 -3.66 7.98
N ILE A 276 -23.54 -3.00 6.86
CA ILE A 276 -22.17 -2.67 6.47
C ILE A 276 -21.56 -1.74 7.53
N TYR A 277 -22.18 -0.59 7.79
CA TYR A 277 -21.59 0.40 8.70
C TYR A 277 -21.52 -0.04 10.16
N GLU A 278 -22.35 -1.01 10.58
CA GLU A 278 -22.32 -1.59 11.93
C GLU A 278 -20.92 -2.12 12.29
N ARG A 279 -20.18 -2.72 11.35
CA ARG A 279 -18.87 -3.33 11.68
C ARG A 279 -17.84 -2.30 12.12
N THR A 280 -17.76 -1.16 11.43
CA THR A 280 -16.83 -0.10 11.80
C THR A 280 -17.37 0.76 12.94
N LEU A 281 -18.65 1.15 12.91
CA LEU A 281 -19.21 2.07 13.90
C LEU A 281 -19.21 1.47 15.31
N ASP A 282 -19.67 0.22 15.48
CA ASP A 282 -19.74 -0.44 16.79
C ASP A 282 -18.38 -0.61 17.46
N ARG A 283 -17.29 -0.65 16.67
CA ARG A 283 -15.91 -0.76 17.18
C ARG A 283 -15.32 0.58 17.60
N THR A 284 -15.93 1.69 17.17
CA THR A 284 -15.41 3.04 17.41
C THR A 284 -16.21 3.85 18.43
N THR A 285 -17.47 3.47 18.69
CA THR A 285 -18.32 3.99 19.78
C THR A 285 -18.12 3.25 21.09
#